data_AF-A0A137QFG4-F1
#
_entry.id   AF-A0A137QFG4-F1
#
_cell.length_a   1.000
_cell.length_b   1.000
_cell.length_c   1.000
_cell.angle_alpha   90.00
_cell.angle_beta   90.00
_cell.angle_gamma   90.00
#
_symmetry.space_group_name_H-M   'P 1'
#
loop_
_entity.id
_entity.type
_entity.pdbx_description
1 polymer ?
#
loop_
_entity_poly.entity_id
_entity_poly.type
_entity_poly.pdbx_seq_one_letter_code
_entity_poly.pdbx_strand_id
1 'polypeptide(L)'
;MTITIDKIEHIIEPYVANLGEPQLLLGIPWFEQMNPDINWQNKTLHLSTPPTWDEYLNELSEDEIIYFLGQEEEQINVKTNTATLLTQEFSKTGESDPLKLVPPEYCSYLKVFSEKESKRFPPKQKWDHEIELLDSFKPKVFPNYKLALKEMDKLDKFLDKNLEKGYIQESKSPMASPFFFVSKKDGKL
;
A
#
# COMPACT_ATOMS: atom_id res chain seq x y z
N MET A 1 -16.69 -19.91 19.61
CA MET A 1 -17.07 -19.12 20.80
C MET A 1 -18.52 -18.71 20.64
N THR A 2 -19.34 -18.85 21.69
CA THR A 2 -20.73 -18.39 21.65
C THR A 2 -20.83 -17.01 22.28
N ILE A 3 -21.42 -16.05 21.59
CA ILE A 3 -21.73 -14.73 22.13
C ILE A 3 -23.24 -14.53 22.16
N THR A 4 -23.74 -13.82 23.16
CA THR A 4 -25.17 -13.50 23.27
C THR A 4 -25.36 -12.01 22.98
N ILE A 5 -26.08 -11.70 21.90
CA ILE A 5 -26.46 -10.33 21.53
C ILE A 5 -27.99 -10.30 21.50
N ASP A 6 -28.62 -9.35 22.20
CA ASP A 6 -30.08 -9.22 22.28
C ASP A 6 -30.84 -10.53 22.61
N LYS A 7 -30.25 -11.35 23.50
CA LYS A 7 -30.78 -12.67 23.95
C LYS A 7 -30.78 -13.76 22.87
N ILE A 8 -30.12 -13.53 21.74
CA ILE A 8 -29.87 -14.53 20.70
C ILE A 8 -28.43 -15.02 20.85
N GLU A 9 -28.25 -16.34 20.83
CA GLU A 9 -26.93 -16.95 20.85
C GLU A 9 -26.36 -17.05 19.43
N HIS A 10 -25.16 -16.51 19.25
CA HIS A 10 -24.43 -16.57 17.99
C HIS A 10 -23.15 -17.37 18.18
N ILE A 11 -22.94 -18.37 17.32
CA ILE A 11 -21.70 -19.14 17.27
C ILE A 11 -20.77 -18.45 16.28
N ILE A 12 -19.59 -18.07 16.75
CA ILE A 12 -18.56 -17.42 15.94
C ILE A 12 -17.26 -18.21 16.08
N GLU A 13 -16.48 -18.32 15.01
CA GLU A 13 -15.11 -18.83 15.02
C GLU A 13 -14.12 -17.66 15.07
N PRO A 14 -13.62 -17.24 16.26
CA PRO A 14 -12.79 -16.05 16.36
C PRO A 14 -11.31 -16.35 16.07
N TYR A 15 -10.63 -15.38 15.47
CA TYR A 15 -9.17 -15.31 15.47
C TYR A 15 -8.65 -14.67 16.76
N VAL A 16 -7.60 -15.24 17.36
CA VAL A 16 -7.04 -14.76 18.63
C VAL A 16 -5.99 -13.67 18.36
N ALA A 17 -6.24 -12.46 18.86
CA ALA A 17 -5.32 -11.33 18.79
C ALA A 17 -5.32 -10.53 20.10
N ASN A 18 -4.20 -9.86 20.43
CA ASN A 18 -4.12 -8.98 21.59
C ASN A 18 -4.70 -7.59 21.24
N LEU A 19 -5.96 -7.37 21.58
CA LEU A 19 -6.74 -6.20 21.15
C LEU A 19 -6.73 -5.02 22.15
N GLY A 20 -6.16 -5.19 23.36
CA GLY A 20 -6.19 -4.17 24.40
C GLY A 20 -7.55 -4.07 25.09
N GLU A 21 -8.16 -2.87 25.11
CA GLU A 21 -9.46 -2.62 25.77
C GLU A 21 -10.68 -3.29 25.09
N PRO A 22 -10.80 -3.32 23.75
CA PRO A 22 -11.89 -4.08 23.12
C PRO A 22 -11.65 -5.58 23.28
N GLN A 23 -12.64 -6.27 23.86
CA GLN A 23 -12.57 -7.71 24.12
C GLN A 23 -12.98 -8.57 22.91
N LEU A 24 -13.65 -7.97 21.92
CA LEU A 24 -14.11 -8.63 20.70
C LEU A 24 -14.27 -7.60 19.57
N LEU A 25 -13.80 -7.94 18.38
CA LEU A 25 -14.04 -7.18 17.15
C LEU A 25 -14.85 -8.05 16.20
N LEU A 26 -16.05 -7.58 15.86
CA LEU A 26 -16.88 -8.20 14.83
C LEU A 26 -16.48 -7.60 13.47
N GLY A 27 -16.05 -8.46 12.56
CA GLY A 27 -15.62 -8.05 11.23
C GLY A 27 -16.79 -7.74 10.29
N ILE A 28 -16.47 -7.15 9.14
CA ILE A 28 -17.45 -6.88 8.06
C ILE A 28 -18.23 -8.13 7.64
N PRO A 29 -17.62 -9.33 7.49
CA PRO A 29 -18.37 -10.54 7.11
C PRO A 29 -19.51 -10.87 8.09
N TRP A 30 -19.29 -10.64 9.39
CA TRP A 30 -20.31 -10.84 10.41
C TRP A 30 -21.47 -9.85 10.27
N PHE A 31 -21.17 -8.58 9.97
CA PHE A 31 -22.19 -7.55 9.72
C PHE A 31 -22.98 -7.80 8.44
N GLU A 32 -22.35 -8.31 7.38
CA GLU A 32 -23.02 -8.69 6.13
C GLU A 32 -23.96 -9.87 6.34
N GLN A 33 -23.54 -10.87 7.12
CA GLN A 33 -24.36 -12.04 7.41
C GLN A 33 -25.58 -11.71 8.28
N MET A 34 -25.40 -10.88 9.32
CA MET A 34 -26.48 -10.54 10.26
C MET A 34 -27.33 -9.36 9.79
N ASN A 35 -26.80 -8.54 8.87
CA ASN A 35 -27.37 -7.30 8.35
C ASN A 35 -28.17 -6.48 9.40
N PRO A 36 -27.54 -6.12 10.54
CA PRO A 36 -28.24 -5.45 11.62
C PRO A 36 -28.56 -4.00 11.29
N ASP A 37 -29.64 -3.47 11.88
CA ASP A 37 -29.91 -2.04 11.85
C ASP A 37 -29.03 -1.33 12.89
N ILE A 38 -28.08 -0.51 12.41
CA ILE A 38 -27.10 0.17 13.25
C ILE A 38 -27.47 1.65 13.40
N ASN A 39 -27.76 2.05 14.63
CA ASN A 39 -27.92 3.45 14.98
C ASN A 39 -26.59 4.02 15.49
N TRP A 40 -25.85 4.67 14.60
CA TRP A 40 -24.54 5.25 14.89
C TRP A 40 -24.58 6.39 15.93
N GLN A 41 -25.67 7.17 15.99
CA GLN A 41 -25.80 8.28 16.94
C GLN A 41 -25.97 7.76 18.37
N ASN A 42 -26.81 6.75 18.54
CA ASN A 42 -27.11 6.16 19.83
C ASN A 42 -26.15 5.02 20.21
N LYS A 43 -25.28 4.62 19.28
CA LYS A 43 -24.37 3.47 19.40
C LYS A 43 -25.12 2.18 19.74
N THR A 44 -26.31 2.00 19.16
CA THR A 44 -27.13 0.80 19.33
C THR A 44 -27.16 0.00 18.05
N LEU A 45 -27.34 -1.30 18.20
CA LEU A 45 -27.44 -2.26 17.12
C LEU A 45 -28.70 -3.08 17.37
N HIS A 46 -29.56 -3.20 16.35
CA HIS A 46 -30.78 -3.98 16.41
C HIS A 46 -30.70 -5.13 15.40
N LEU A 47 -30.85 -6.35 15.90
CA LEU A 47 -30.96 -7.53 15.06
C LEU A 47 -32.43 -7.74 14.71
N SER A 48 -32.78 -7.57 13.43
CA SER A 48 -34.07 -8.05 12.94
C SER A 48 -34.02 -9.57 12.99
N THR A 49 -34.88 -10.20 13.79
CA THR A 49 -35.03 -11.66 13.70
C THR A 49 -35.41 -12.00 12.26
N PRO A 50 -34.68 -12.88 11.56
CA PRO A 50 -35.16 -13.36 10.27
C PRO A 50 -36.53 -14.03 10.49
N PRO A 51 -37.46 -13.96 9.52
CA PRO A 51 -38.63 -14.82 9.54
C PRO A 51 -38.13 -16.26 9.74
N THR A 52 -38.78 -16.99 10.64
CA THR A 52 -38.39 -18.34 11.04
C THR A 52 -38.05 -19.20 9.83
N TRP A 53 -36.91 -19.89 9.88
CA TRP A 53 -36.41 -20.80 8.82
C TRP A 53 -37.44 -21.85 8.37
N ASP A 54 -38.45 -22.13 9.20
CA ASP A 54 -39.59 -23.02 8.89
C ASP A 54 -40.42 -22.57 7.67
N GLU A 55 -40.51 -21.27 7.37
CA GLU A 55 -41.23 -20.78 6.18
C GLU A 55 -40.41 -20.95 4.90
N TYR A 56 -39.07 -20.89 4.98
CA TYR A 56 -38.17 -20.94 3.83
C TYR A 56 -37.75 -22.36 3.43
N LEU A 57 -37.72 -23.30 4.39
CA LEU A 57 -37.28 -24.69 4.16
C LEU A 57 -38.34 -25.59 3.50
N ASN A 58 -39.61 -25.17 3.46
CA ASN A 58 -40.69 -25.96 2.85
C ASN A 58 -40.81 -25.80 1.33
N GLU A 59 -40.08 -24.86 0.71
CA GLU A 59 -40.15 -24.59 -0.74
C GLU A 59 -38.92 -25.06 -1.53
N LEU A 60 -37.85 -25.50 -0.87
CA LEU A 60 -36.58 -25.83 -1.54
C LEU A 60 -36.35 -27.34 -1.58
N SER A 61 -36.16 -27.89 -2.79
CA SER A 61 -35.78 -29.30 -2.97
C SER A 61 -34.34 -29.55 -2.53
N GLU A 62 -34.06 -30.74 -1.98
CA GLU A 62 -32.77 -31.15 -1.39
C GLU A 62 -31.53 -30.85 -2.27
N ASP A 63 -31.70 -30.72 -3.59
CA ASP A 63 -30.62 -30.46 -4.55
C ASP A 63 -30.16 -28.99 -4.61
N GLU A 64 -30.95 -28.03 -4.11
CA GLU A 64 -30.58 -26.59 -4.10
C GLU A 64 -29.76 -26.18 -2.85
N ILE A 65 -29.78 -26.98 -1.79
CA ILE A 65 -29.19 -26.64 -0.49
C ILE A 65 -27.65 -26.68 -0.51
N ILE A 66 -27.04 -27.31 -1.51
CA ILE A 66 -25.59 -27.56 -1.55
C ILE A 66 -24.79 -26.37 -2.14
N TYR A 67 -25.42 -25.39 -2.81
CA TYR A 67 -24.67 -24.39 -3.60
C TYR A 67 -24.22 -23.12 -2.84
N PHE A 68 -24.71 -22.84 -1.63
CA PHE A 68 -24.44 -21.55 -0.96
C PHE A 68 -23.26 -21.53 0.03
N LEU A 69 -22.58 -22.66 0.27
CA LEU A 69 -21.41 -22.74 1.18
C LEU A 69 -20.07 -22.71 0.43
N GLY A 70 -20.00 -21.97 -0.67
CA GLY A 70 -18.85 -21.94 -1.57
C GLY A 70 -18.17 -20.58 -1.67
N GLN A 71 -17.11 -20.41 -0.87
CA GLN A 71 -15.96 -19.52 -1.11
C GLN A 71 -16.18 -18.00 -1.11
N GLU A 72 -15.83 -17.36 0.00
CA GLU A 72 -15.02 -16.15 -0.07
C GLU A 72 -13.82 -16.31 0.87
N GLU A 73 -12.62 -16.33 0.29
CA GLU A 73 -11.38 -16.22 1.03
C GLU A 73 -11.38 -14.87 1.76
N GLU A 74 -11.37 -14.91 3.09
CA GLU A 74 -11.18 -13.73 3.94
C GLU A 74 -9.85 -13.04 3.58
N GLN A 75 -9.95 -11.91 2.88
CA GLN A 75 -8.83 -11.01 2.73
C GLN A 75 -8.56 -10.33 4.07
N ILE A 76 -7.60 -10.90 4.80
CA ILE A 76 -6.86 -10.20 5.85
C ILE A 76 -6.46 -8.85 5.26
N ASN A 77 -6.79 -7.78 5.98
CA ASN A 77 -6.69 -6.36 5.60
C ASN A 77 -5.25 -5.94 5.22
N VAL A 78 -4.72 -6.46 4.12
CA VAL A 78 -3.54 -5.95 3.43
C VAL A 78 -4.07 -4.75 2.66
N LYS A 79 -3.56 -3.56 2.98
CA LYS A 79 -3.86 -2.32 2.26
C LYS A 79 -3.31 -2.39 0.83
N THR A 80 -3.87 -3.26 0.01
CA THR A 80 -3.54 -3.39 -1.39
C THR A 80 -4.54 -2.51 -2.11
N ASN A 81 -4.17 -1.25 -2.32
CA ASN A 81 -4.95 -0.37 -3.19
C ASN A 81 -4.98 -1.00 -4.60
N THR A 82 -6.04 -0.74 -5.36
CA THR A 82 -6.16 -1.03 -6.79
C THR A 82 -4.86 -0.78 -7.57
N ALA A 83 -4.16 0.33 -7.29
CA ALA A 83 -2.85 0.62 -7.90
C ALA A 83 -1.77 -0.44 -7.60
N THR A 84 -1.75 -0.97 -6.38
CA THR A 84 -0.81 -2.00 -5.94
C THR A 84 -1.14 -3.36 -6.56
N LEU A 85 -2.43 -3.71 -6.65
CA LEU A 85 -2.89 -4.92 -7.34
C LEU A 85 -2.51 -4.89 -8.82
N LEU A 86 -2.82 -3.78 -9.51
CA LEU A 86 -2.44 -3.57 -10.89
C LEU A 86 -0.92 -3.72 -11.08
N THR A 87 -0.11 -3.10 -10.22
CA THR A 87 1.36 -3.22 -10.27
C THR A 87 1.83 -4.68 -10.15
N GLN A 88 1.20 -5.48 -9.29
CA GLN A 88 1.53 -6.90 -9.12
C GLN A 88 1.14 -7.73 -10.35
N GLU A 89 -0.03 -7.48 -10.94
CA GLU A 89 -0.44 -8.14 -12.19
C GLU A 89 0.48 -7.79 -13.36
N PHE A 90 0.85 -6.51 -13.51
CA PHE A 90 1.81 -6.05 -14.51
C PHE A 90 3.20 -6.68 -14.33
N SER A 91 3.63 -6.88 -13.08
CA SER A 91 4.92 -7.52 -12.80
C SER A 91 4.94 -9.00 -13.19
N LYS A 92 3.77 -9.67 -13.23
CA LYS A 92 3.63 -11.08 -13.61
C LYS A 92 3.56 -11.28 -15.13
N THR A 93 2.96 -10.35 -15.87
CA THR A 93 2.81 -10.44 -17.33
C THR A 93 4.11 -10.21 -18.09
N GLY A 94 5.10 -9.53 -17.49
CA GLY A 94 6.43 -9.35 -18.09
C GLY A 94 6.43 -8.56 -19.41
N GLU A 95 5.31 -7.93 -19.75
CA GLU A 95 5.12 -7.24 -21.02
C GLU A 95 5.76 -5.85 -20.95
N SER A 96 6.74 -5.62 -21.82
CA SER A 96 7.64 -4.45 -21.78
C SER A 96 7.32 -3.39 -22.83
N ASP A 97 6.27 -3.61 -23.64
CA ASP A 97 5.89 -2.69 -24.71
C ASP A 97 4.99 -1.56 -24.18
N PRO A 98 5.47 -0.29 -24.13
CA PRO A 98 4.72 0.83 -23.57
C PRO A 98 3.40 1.11 -24.30
N LEU A 99 3.26 0.70 -25.56
CA LEU A 99 2.03 0.89 -26.34
C LEU A 99 0.84 0.04 -25.86
N LYS A 100 1.13 -1.09 -25.20
CA LYS A 100 0.10 -1.98 -24.64
C LYS A 100 -0.20 -1.67 -23.17
N LEU A 101 0.74 -1.01 -22.48
CA LEU A 101 0.65 -0.68 -21.06
C LEU A 101 -0.10 0.62 -20.80
N VAL A 102 0.00 1.58 -21.73
CA VAL A 102 -0.58 2.91 -21.55
C VAL A 102 -1.99 2.92 -22.14
N PRO A 103 -3.03 3.31 -21.37
CA PRO A 103 -4.39 3.42 -21.90
C PRO A 103 -4.46 4.35 -23.12
N PRO A 104 -5.38 4.10 -24.08
CA PRO A 104 -5.47 4.85 -25.33
C PRO A 104 -5.50 6.37 -25.17
N GLU A 105 -6.12 6.86 -24.08
CA GLU A 105 -6.24 8.27 -23.73
C GLU A 105 -4.87 8.93 -23.47
N TYR A 106 -3.91 8.14 -22.96
CA TYR A 106 -2.57 8.59 -22.59
C TYR A 106 -1.50 8.24 -23.64
N CYS A 107 -1.87 7.57 -24.75
CA CYS A 107 -0.94 7.26 -25.83
C CYS A 107 -0.30 8.50 -26.47
N SER A 108 -0.93 9.68 -26.37
CA SER A 108 -0.31 10.95 -26.77
C SER A 108 0.89 11.36 -25.91
N TYR A 109 1.01 10.82 -24.69
CA TYR A 109 2.05 11.11 -23.72
C TYR A 109 3.02 9.93 -23.51
N LEU A 110 3.15 9.00 -24.47
CA LEU A 110 4.07 7.85 -24.37
C LEU A 110 5.49 8.23 -23.97
N LYS A 111 5.92 9.43 -24.40
CA LYS A 111 7.19 10.06 -24.01
C LYS A 111 7.40 10.11 -22.48
N VAL A 112 6.35 10.41 -21.73
CA VAL A 112 6.38 10.52 -20.26
C VAL A 112 6.59 9.17 -19.59
N PHE A 113 6.12 8.09 -20.22
CA PHE A 113 6.24 6.72 -19.71
C PHE A 113 7.57 6.05 -20.08
N SER A 114 8.41 6.70 -20.90
CA SER A 114 9.73 6.20 -21.30
C SER A 114 10.75 6.33 -20.16
N GLU A 115 11.24 5.18 -19.66
CA GLU A 115 12.27 5.15 -18.61
C GLU A 115 13.58 5.80 -19.06
N LYS A 116 13.87 5.82 -20.36
CA LYS A 116 15.06 6.47 -20.91
C LYS A 116 14.92 8.00 -20.86
N GLU A 117 13.74 8.51 -21.20
CA GLU A 117 13.50 9.96 -21.22
C GLU A 117 13.28 10.54 -19.82
N SER A 118 12.83 9.72 -18.87
CA SER A 118 12.72 10.12 -17.46
C SER A 118 14.06 10.22 -16.73
N LYS A 119 15.15 9.68 -17.31
CA LYS A 119 16.52 9.72 -16.74
C LYS A 119 17.29 11.01 -17.06
N ARG A 120 16.59 12.13 -17.26
CA ARG A 120 17.19 13.43 -17.60
C ARG A 120 16.60 14.53 -16.73
N PHE A 121 17.41 15.53 -16.39
CA PHE A 121 16.89 16.75 -15.80
C PHE A 121 15.91 17.48 -16.74
N PRO A 122 14.82 18.05 -16.20
CA PRO A 122 14.00 18.94 -16.97
C PRO A 122 14.82 20.14 -17.47
N PRO A 123 14.39 20.79 -18.57
CA PRO A 123 14.99 22.06 -18.97
C PRO A 123 14.84 23.08 -17.85
N LYS A 124 15.78 24.01 -17.73
CA LYS A 124 15.70 25.10 -16.74
C LYS A 124 14.44 25.92 -16.93
N GLN A 125 13.76 26.23 -15.83
CA GLN A 125 12.52 27.01 -15.82
C GLN A 125 12.65 28.24 -14.90
N LYS A 126 11.72 29.18 -15.01
CA LYS A 126 11.70 30.39 -14.16
C LYS A 126 11.48 30.05 -12.67
N TRP A 127 10.92 28.88 -12.40
CA TRP A 127 10.60 28.35 -11.08
C TRP A 127 11.51 27.17 -10.70
N ASP A 128 12.76 27.17 -11.19
CA ASP A 128 13.78 26.25 -10.67
C ASP A 128 13.98 26.51 -9.18
N HIS A 129 14.21 25.44 -8.42
CA HIS A 129 14.35 25.51 -6.97
C HIS A 129 15.66 26.21 -6.59
N GLU A 130 15.55 27.35 -5.91
CA GLU A 130 16.66 28.08 -5.31
C GLU A 130 16.65 27.91 -3.78
N ILE A 131 17.84 27.73 -3.19
CA ILE A 131 17.99 27.68 -1.73
C ILE A 131 18.45 29.05 -1.27
N GLU A 132 17.51 29.84 -0.74
CA GLU A 132 17.81 31.14 -0.13
C GLU A 132 18.52 30.93 1.22
N LEU A 133 19.75 31.44 1.34
CA LEU A 133 20.53 31.37 2.56
C LEU A 133 20.28 32.60 3.43
N LEU A 134 20.22 32.41 4.75
CA LEU A 134 20.18 33.52 5.70
C LEU A 134 21.53 34.24 5.73
N ASP A 135 21.54 35.56 5.92
CA ASP A 135 22.78 36.37 6.00
C ASP A 135 23.76 35.91 7.09
N SER A 136 23.24 35.31 8.17
CA SER A 136 24.05 34.78 9.26
C SER A 136 24.62 33.38 8.99
N PHE A 137 24.29 32.76 7.85
CA PHE A 137 24.69 31.39 7.54
C PHE A 137 26.21 31.29 7.34
N LYS A 138 26.81 30.26 7.95
CA LYS A 138 28.23 29.93 7.80
C LYS A 138 28.35 28.52 7.22
N PRO A 139 29.00 28.34 6.06
CA PRO A 139 29.22 27.02 5.47
C PRO A 139 29.93 26.08 6.46
N LYS A 140 29.53 24.81 6.45
CA LYS A 140 30.12 23.76 7.28
C LYS A 140 30.45 22.54 6.43
N VAL A 141 31.62 21.96 6.69
CA VAL A 141 32.07 20.71 6.08
C VAL A 141 31.94 19.62 7.13
N PHE A 142 31.08 18.64 6.86
CA PHE A 142 30.96 17.45 7.68
C PHE A 142 31.67 16.27 6.98
N PRO A 143 32.52 15.51 7.69
CA PRO A 143 33.14 14.31 7.14
C PRO A 143 32.09 13.21 6.92
N ASN A 144 32.31 12.33 5.94
CA ASN A 144 31.47 11.16 5.74
C ASN A 144 31.54 10.19 6.91
N TYR A 145 30.45 9.44 7.14
CA TYR A 145 30.46 8.32 8.07
C TYR A 145 31.38 7.21 7.58
N LYS A 146 31.89 6.41 8.52
CA LYS A 146 32.65 5.20 8.17
C LYS A 146 31.67 4.17 7.59
N LEU A 147 31.84 3.84 6.32
CA LEU A 147 31.04 2.85 5.61
C LEU A 147 31.72 1.47 5.66
N ALA A 148 30.92 0.41 5.72
CA ALA A 148 31.43 -0.95 5.52
C ALA A 148 31.81 -1.17 4.05
N LEU A 149 32.66 -2.16 3.76
CA LEU A 149 33.11 -2.45 2.38
C LEU A 149 31.93 -2.65 1.41
N LYS A 150 30.89 -3.39 1.83
CA LYS A 150 29.68 -3.62 1.02
C LYS A 150 28.91 -2.33 0.73
N GLU A 151 28.94 -1.36 1.64
CA GLU A 151 28.28 -0.07 1.46
C GLU A 151 29.11 0.85 0.56
N MET A 152 30.43 0.77 0.65
CA MET A 152 31.35 1.49 -0.23
C MET A 152 31.18 1.06 -1.69
N ASP A 153 31.13 -0.25 -1.96
CA ASP A 153 30.84 -0.77 -3.32
C ASP A 153 29.49 -0.30 -3.87
N LYS A 154 28.49 -0.13 -2.99
CA LYS A 154 27.18 0.41 -3.36
C LYS A 154 27.22 1.91 -3.60
N LEU A 155 27.99 2.64 -2.80
CA LEU A 155 28.19 4.07 -2.96
C LEU A 155 28.86 4.35 -4.31
N ASP A 156 29.91 3.63 -4.67
CA ASP A 156 30.61 3.81 -5.95
C ASP A 156 29.65 3.59 -7.13
N LYS A 157 28.89 2.49 -7.12
CA LYS A 157 27.85 2.23 -8.13
C LYS A 157 26.76 3.30 -8.16
N PHE A 158 26.40 3.86 -7.01
CA PHE A 158 25.44 4.96 -6.93
C PHE A 158 26.01 6.24 -7.55
N LEU A 159 27.27 6.56 -7.26
CA LEU A 159 27.95 7.73 -7.81
C LEU A 159 28.07 7.61 -9.33
N ASP A 160 28.61 6.50 -9.85
CA ASP A 160 28.78 6.26 -11.29
C ASP A 160 27.46 6.44 -12.03
N LYS A 161 26.39 5.81 -11.53
CA LYS A 161 25.06 5.87 -12.14
C LYS A 161 24.46 7.28 -12.15
N ASN A 162 24.68 8.07 -11.11
CA ASN A 162 24.13 9.43 -11.04
C ASN A 162 25.02 10.45 -11.77
N LEU A 163 26.32 10.21 -11.86
CA LEU A 163 27.25 10.98 -12.70
C LEU A 163 26.95 10.75 -14.19
N GLU A 164 26.75 9.49 -14.61
CA GLU A 164 26.37 9.15 -15.99
C GLU A 164 25.04 9.81 -16.40
N LYS A 165 24.06 9.83 -15.50
CA LYS A 165 22.79 10.55 -15.70
C LYS A 165 22.93 12.07 -15.66
N GLY A 166 24.06 12.58 -15.19
CA GLY A 166 24.28 14.01 -14.96
C GLY A 166 23.47 14.59 -13.81
N TYR A 167 22.95 13.76 -12.90
CA TYR A 167 22.15 14.17 -11.73
C TYR A 167 23.01 14.82 -10.64
N ILE A 168 24.27 14.41 -10.57
CA ILE A 168 25.29 15.00 -9.70
C ILE A 168 26.51 15.34 -10.54
N GLN A 169 27.36 16.20 -10.01
CA GLN A 169 28.64 16.58 -10.60
C GLN A 169 29.67 16.82 -9.50
N GLU A 170 30.95 16.68 -9.83
CA GLU A 170 32.03 17.06 -8.92
C GLU A 170 31.98 18.58 -8.66
N SER A 171 32.18 18.96 -7.41
CA SER A 171 32.21 20.36 -7.02
C SER A 171 33.20 20.61 -5.89
N LYS A 172 33.75 21.83 -5.83
CA LYS A 172 34.61 22.30 -4.74
C LYS A 172 33.81 23.21 -3.81
N SER A 173 32.79 22.63 -3.16
CA SER A 173 31.88 23.37 -2.28
C SER A 173 32.53 23.65 -0.90
N PRO A 174 32.34 24.84 -0.31
CA PRO A 174 32.70 25.11 1.08
C PRO A 174 31.75 24.43 2.09
N MET A 175 30.71 23.75 1.61
CA MET A 175 29.75 22.99 2.40
C MET A 175 29.70 21.53 1.93
N ALA A 176 29.68 20.59 2.89
CA ALA A 176 29.51 19.18 2.61
C ALA A 176 28.68 18.52 3.72
N SER A 177 27.79 17.60 3.34
CA SER A 177 26.99 16.79 4.26
C SER A 177 27.35 15.32 4.10
N PRO A 178 27.28 14.52 5.17
CA PRO A 178 27.68 13.12 5.12
C PRO A 178 26.65 12.28 4.35
N PHE A 179 27.13 11.26 3.64
CA PHE A 179 26.29 10.25 2.98
C PHE A 179 26.06 9.04 3.90
N PHE A 180 24.85 8.46 3.86
CA PHE A 180 24.53 7.22 4.59
C PHE A 180 23.42 6.44 3.87
N PHE A 181 23.34 5.13 4.16
CA PHE A 181 22.28 4.27 3.65
C PHE A 181 21.18 4.07 4.69
N VAL A 182 19.94 3.89 4.22
CA VAL A 182 18.80 3.51 5.04
C VAL A 182 18.30 2.15 4.56
N SER A 183 18.31 1.16 5.45
CA SER A 183 17.81 -0.18 5.15
C SER A 183 16.32 -0.15 4.85
N LYS A 184 15.92 -0.63 3.67
CA LYS A 184 14.52 -0.84 3.34
C LYS A 184 14.00 -2.14 3.98
N LYS A 185 12.67 -2.25 4.12
CA LYS A 185 12.00 -3.45 4.68
C LYS A 185 12.42 -4.76 3.99
N ASP A 186 12.73 -4.70 2.70
CA ASP A 186 13.15 -5.85 1.89
C ASP A 186 14.62 -6.27 2.12
N GLY A 187 15.30 -5.68 3.10
CA GLY A 187 16.71 -5.94 3.40
C GLY A 187 17.71 -5.39 2.37
N LYS A 188 17.21 -4.70 1.33
CA LYS A 188 18.05 -4.03 0.32
C LYS A 188 18.49 -2.65 0.82
N LEU A 189 19.76 -2.34 0.56
CA LEU A 189 20.32 -0.96 0.53
C LEU A 189 20.39 -0.51 -0.92
#